data_AF-A0A923QFA1-F1
#
_entry.id   AF-A0A923QFA1-F1
#
_cell.length_a   1.000
_cell.length_b   1.000
_cell.length_c   1.000
_cell.angle_alpha   90.00
_cell.angle_beta   90.00
_cell.angle_gamma   90.00
#
_symmetry.space_group_name_H-M   'P 1'
#
loop_
_entity.id
_entity.type
_entity.pdbx_description
1 polymer ?
#
loop_
_entity_poly.entity_id
_entity_poly.type
_entity_poly.pdbx_seq_one_letter_code
_entity_poly.pdbx_strand_id
1 'polypeptide(L)'
;MNLRHSSDFGNVWLGWFRSPRTDTSQTRAGWDRTFTLGPVRLMPSLQVASGGFVGGSAMVETGDSWFAGVGLGRTNLRNYVNLNFDPNDAWMLSGGYRWADNRSLALQVVRDNRQNPDQQHVHLVWRTPLANGDRLTVDLLAKSGLVGGTEIHRIGLTVGYDWPRTFVRVAWDPKVNFTPQDMLRLSAGVRF
;
A
#
# COMPACT_ATOMS: atom_id res chain seq x y z
N MET A 1 -14.91 3.45 -5.51
CA MET A 1 -15.03 2.18 -6.27
C MET A 1 -13.68 1.81 -6.85
N ASN A 2 -13.35 0.52 -6.96
CA ASN A 2 -12.12 0.03 -7.59
C ASN A 2 -12.42 -1.28 -8.33
N LEU A 3 -12.15 -1.32 -9.63
CA LEU A 3 -12.28 -2.50 -10.50
C LEU A 3 -10.87 -2.94 -10.89
N ARG A 4 -10.59 -4.24 -10.79
CA ARG A 4 -9.27 -4.80 -11.09
C ARG A 4 -9.39 -5.97 -12.04
N HIS A 5 -8.39 -6.13 -12.90
CA HIS A 5 -8.23 -7.29 -13.76
C HIS A 5 -6.76 -7.74 -13.73
N SER A 6 -6.56 -9.05 -13.60
CA SER A 6 -5.23 -9.68 -13.55
C SER A 6 -5.05 -10.53 -14.81
N SER A 7 -3.91 -10.39 -15.48
CA SER A 7 -3.58 -11.10 -16.72
C SER A 7 -2.08 -11.29 -16.85
N ASP A 8 -1.63 -11.91 -17.94
CA ASP A 8 -0.20 -11.99 -18.28
C ASP A 8 0.43 -10.61 -18.52
N PHE A 9 -0.36 -9.56 -18.77
CA PHE A 9 0.14 -8.18 -18.85
C PHE A 9 0.46 -7.58 -17.47
N GLY A 10 -0.02 -8.21 -16.38
CA GLY A 10 0.01 -7.69 -15.02
C GLY A 10 -1.39 -7.39 -14.50
N ASN A 11 -1.45 -6.63 -13.41
CA ASN A 11 -2.68 -6.18 -12.78
C ASN A 11 -3.00 -4.77 -13.28
N VAL A 12 -4.17 -4.58 -13.86
CA VAL A 12 -4.71 -3.25 -14.19
C VAL A 12 -5.88 -2.95 -13.28
N TRP A 13 -6.05 -1.67 -12.94
CA TRP A 13 -7.20 -1.25 -12.17
C TRP A 13 -7.70 0.14 -12.57
N LEU A 14 -9.01 0.31 -12.44
CA LEU A 14 -9.71 1.58 -12.59
C LEU A 14 -10.44 1.90 -11.30
N GLY A 15 -10.39 3.16 -10.88
CA GLY A 15 -10.97 3.61 -9.64
C GLY A 15 -11.66 4.95 -9.77
N TRP A 16 -12.68 5.14 -8.94
CA TRP A 16 -13.31 6.43 -8.75
C TRP A 16 -13.38 6.75 -7.26
N PHE A 17 -12.86 7.91 -6.92
CA PHE A 17 -12.87 8.49 -5.59
C PHE A 17 -13.87 9.65 -5.55
N ARG A 18 -14.63 9.73 -4.46
CA ARG A 18 -15.47 10.87 -4.13
C ARG A 18 -15.42 11.14 -2.63
N SER A 19 -15.23 12.41 -2.26
CA SER A 19 -15.32 12.91 -0.90
C SER A 19 -16.36 14.03 -0.85
N PRO A 20 -17.53 13.80 -0.22
CA PRO A 20 -18.53 14.85 -0.02
C PRO A 20 -18.01 15.99 0.86
N ARG A 21 -17.10 15.69 1.80
CA ARG A 21 -16.57 16.67 2.76
C ARG A 21 -15.67 17.72 2.12
N THR A 22 -14.96 17.35 1.05
CA THR A 22 -14.01 18.23 0.35
C THR A 22 -14.47 18.54 -1.08
N ASP A 23 -15.71 18.17 -1.41
CA ASP A 23 -16.29 18.19 -2.76
C ASP A 23 -15.32 17.74 -3.86
N THR A 24 -14.53 16.70 -3.55
CA THR A 24 -13.47 16.22 -4.43
C THR A 24 -13.93 14.95 -5.11
N SER A 25 -13.79 14.89 -6.44
CA SER A 25 -13.92 13.65 -7.19
C SER A 25 -12.68 13.41 -8.05
N GLN A 26 -12.27 12.15 -8.15
CA GLN A 26 -11.08 11.79 -8.90
C GLN A 26 -11.21 10.42 -9.56
N THR A 27 -11.07 10.37 -10.88
CA THR A 27 -10.92 9.12 -11.63
C THR A 27 -9.45 8.73 -11.64
N ARG A 28 -9.18 7.44 -11.50
CA ARG A 28 -7.84 6.91 -11.31
C ARG A 28 -7.67 5.62 -12.10
N ALA A 29 -6.45 5.38 -12.54
CA ALA A 29 -6.06 4.11 -13.12
C ALA A 29 -4.67 3.74 -12.62
N GLY A 30 -4.36 2.45 -12.67
CA GLY A 30 -2.99 2.01 -12.43
C GLY A 30 -2.72 0.64 -12.99
N TRP A 31 -1.45 0.32 -12.98
CA TRP A 31 -0.90 -0.93 -13.47
C TRP A 31 0.26 -1.36 -12.59
N ASP A 32 0.37 -2.64 -12.30
CA ASP A 32 1.53 -3.24 -11.65
C ASP A 32 1.81 -4.64 -12.20
N ARG A 33 3.07 -5.07 -12.13
CA ARG A 33 3.47 -6.41 -12.56
C ARG A 33 4.65 -6.89 -11.73
N THR A 34 4.75 -8.19 -11.50
CA THR A 34 5.96 -8.82 -10.95
C THR A 34 6.70 -9.56 -12.06
N PHE A 35 8.00 -9.29 -12.20
CA PHE A 35 8.91 -10.00 -13.08
C PHE A 35 9.87 -10.84 -12.23
N THR A 36 9.90 -12.14 -12.46
CA THR A 36 10.86 -13.05 -11.80
C THR A 36 12.09 -13.21 -12.68
N LEU A 37 13.23 -12.76 -12.19
CA LEU A 37 14.53 -12.71 -12.87
C LEU A 37 15.53 -13.57 -12.08
N GLY A 38 15.38 -14.90 -12.16
CA GLY A 38 16.14 -15.83 -11.32
C GLY A 38 15.81 -15.63 -9.83
N PRO A 39 16.80 -15.37 -8.96
CA PRO A 39 16.57 -15.18 -7.52
C PRO A 39 15.95 -13.83 -7.16
N VAL A 40 15.81 -12.93 -8.14
CA VAL A 40 15.34 -11.56 -7.95
C VAL A 40 13.94 -11.39 -8.52
N ARG A 41 13.11 -10.60 -7.85
CA ARG A 41 11.81 -10.12 -8.34
C ARG A 41 11.85 -8.62 -8.51
N LEU A 42 11.46 -8.16 -9.70
CA LEU A 42 11.27 -6.74 -10.01
C LEU A 42 9.76 -6.44 -10.07
N MET A 43 9.31 -5.46 -9.32
CA MET A 43 7.92 -5.10 -9.13
C MET A 43 7.69 -3.61 -9.48
N PRO A 44 7.54 -3.24 -10.75
CA PRO A 44 7.14 -1.90 -11.13
C PRO A 44 5.64 -1.66 -10.92
N SER A 45 5.30 -0.41 -10.66
CA SER A 45 3.92 0.07 -10.67
C SER A 45 3.81 1.47 -11.27
N LEU A 46 2.65 1.76 -11.85
CA LEU A 46 2.27 3.05 -12.40
C LEU A 46 0.85 3.40 -11.96
N GLN A 47 0.61 4.67 -11.72
CA GLN A 47 -0.70 5.21 -11.38
C GLN A 47 -0.89 6.57 -12.04
N VAL A 48 -2.12 6.81 -12.50
CA VAL A 48 -2.57 8.11 -12.98
C VAL A 48 -3.86 8.52 -12.29
N ALA A 49 -4.10 9.82 -12.24
CA ALA A 49 -5.37 10.35 -11.76
C ALA A 49 -5.81 11.60 -12.53
N SER A 50 -7.13 11.82 -12.60
CA SER A 50 -7.70 13.05 -13.16
C SER A 50 -7.15 14.27 -12.43
N GLY A 51 -6.86 15.34 -13.18
CA GLY A 51 -6.01 16.45 -12.74
C GLY A 51 -4.56 16.36 -13.25
N GLY A 52 -4.21 15.26 -13.93
CA GLY A 52 -2.91 15.07 -14.58
C GLY A 52 -1.84 14.48 -13.67
N PHE A 53 -2.22 13.93 -12.52
CA PHE A 53 -1.29 13.22 -11.65
C PHE A 53 -0.74 11.97 -12.35
N VAL A 54 0.57 11.78 -12.23
CA VAL A 54 1.29 10.58 -12.66
C VAL A 54 2.26 10.20 -11.55
N GLY A 55 2.22 8.95 -11.13
CA GLY A 55 3.13 8.37 -10.15
C GLY A 55 3.57 6.98 -10.57
N GLY A 56 4.74 6.58 -10.13
CA GLY A 56 5.25 5.23 -10.36
C GLY A 56 6.22 4.83 -9.28
N SER A 57 6.41 3.52 -9.15
CA SER A 57 7.41 2.95 -8.26
C SER A 57 8.05 1.71 -8.87
N ALA A 58 9.21 1.36 -8.36
CA ALA A 58 9.85 0.08 -8.63
C ALA A 58 10.40 -0.47 -7.33
N MET A 59 10.18 -1.77 -7.11
CA MET A 59 10.75 -2.50 -5.99
C MET A 59 11.51 -3.72 -6.51
N VAL A 60 12.65 -3.99 -5.92
CA VAL A 60 13.48 -5.17 -6.18
C VAL A 60 13.52 -5.97 -4.89
N GLU A 61 13.24 -7.26 -4.97
CA GLU A 61 13.28 -8.19 -3.85
C GLU A 61 14.09 -9.43 -4.21
N THR A 62 14.81 -10.01 -3.25
CA THR A 62 15.53 -11.28 -3.40
C THR A 62 15.23 -12.22 -2.24
N GLY A 63 15.37 -13.52 -2.48
CA GLY A 63 15.23 -14.57 -1.48
C GLY A 63 13.85 -15.22 -1.45
N ASP A 64 13.82 -16.45 -0.93
CA ASP A 64 12.63 -17.29 -0.89
C ASP A 64 11.95 -17.21 0.49
N SER A 65 12.39 -18.04 1.44
CA SER A 65 11.89 -18.05 2.81
C SER A 65 12.30 -16.78 3.55
N TRP A 66 13.61 -16.51 3.66
CA TRP A 66 14.09 -15.20 4.06
C TRP A 66 14.17 -14.32 2.84
N PHE A 67 13.62 -13.12 2.93
CA PHE A 67 13.66 -12.17 1.83
C PHE A 67 14.04 -10.78 2.31
N ALA A 68 14.59 -10.00 1.38
CA ALA A 68 14.88 -8.59 1.55
C ALA A 68 14.59 -7.85 0.25
N GLY A 69 14.16 -6.60 0.36
CA GLY A 69 13.85 -5.78 -0.80
C GLY A 69 14.10 -4.30 -0.56
N VAL A 70 14.26 -3.59 -1.67
CA VAL A 70 14.44 -2.14 -1.71
C VAL A 70 13.55 -1.57 -2.81
N GLY A 71 13.09 -0.33 -2.65
CA GLY A 71 12.26 0.31 -3.65
C GLY A 71 12.35 1.81 -3.66
N LEU A 72 11.86 2.41 -4.75
CA LEU A 72 11.75 3.84 -4.95
C LEU A 72 10.41 4.16 -5.60
N GLY A 73 9.76 5.22 -5.14
CA GLY A 73 8.57 5.81 -5.76
C GLY A 73 8.80 7.26 -6.14
N ARG A 74 8.16 7.71 -7.22
CA ARG A 74 8.22 9.08 -7.72
C ARG A 74 6.90 9.51 -8.32
N THR A 75 6.57 10.79 -8.14
CA THR A 75 5.41 11.41 -8.79
C THR A 75 5.82 12.66 -9.57
N ASN A 76 4.89 13.15 -10.40
CA ASN A 76 5.01 14.45 -11.06
C ASN A 76 4.60 15.63 -10.17
N LEU A 77 4.44 15.41 -8.86
CA LEU A 77 4.07 16.40 -7.84
C LEU A 77 2.71 17.11 -8.05
N ARG A 78 1.89 16.65 -8.99
CA ARG A 78 0.53 17.19 -9.11
C ARG A 78 -0.36 16.66 -7.98
N ASN A 79 -1.30 17.49 -7.55
CA ASN A 79 -2.24 17.15 -6.49
C ASN A 79 -3.06 15.90 -6.85
N TYR A 80 -3.21 15.02 -5.88
CA TYR A 80 -4.04 13.82 -5.96
C TYR A 80 -4.50 13.41 -4.56
N VAL A 81 -5.52 12.56 -4.49
CA VAL A 81 -5.94 11.98 -3.22
C VAL A 81 -5.08 10.76 -2.95
N ASN A 82 -4.20 10.80 -1.96
CA ASN A 82 -3.45 9.60 -1.60
C ASN A 82 -4.35 8.60 -0.85
N LEU A 83 -4.56 7.42 -1.44
CA LEU A 83 -5.34 6.35 -0.83
C LEU A 83 -4.46 5.23 -0.27
N ASN A 84 -3.15 5.25 -0.54
CA ASN A 84 -2.22 4.21 -0.08
C ASN A 84 -1.79 4.44 1.38
N PHE A 85 -2.05 5.62 1.95
CA PHE A 85 -1.54 6.12 3.23
C PHE A 85 -0.03 6.36 3.24
N ASP A 86 0.75 5.51 2.57
CA ASP A 86 2.19 5.69 2.45
C ASP A 86 2.56 6.84 1.51
N PRO A 87 3.68 7.54 1.76
CA PRO A 87 4.23 8.50 0.81
C PRO A 87 4.55 7.83 -0.54
N ASN A 88 4.22 8.51 -1.64
CA ASN A 88 4.47 7.98 -3.00
C ASN A 88 5.85 8.38 -3.53
N ASP A 89 6.36 9.56 -3.16
CA ASP A 89 7.75 9.95 -3.40
C ASP A 89 8.62 9.48 -2.24
N ALA A 90 9.02 8.21 -2.27
CA ALA A 90 9.63 7.55 -1.13
C ALA A 90 10.77 6.61 -1.52
N TRP A 91 11.69 6.36 -0.60
CA TRP A 91 12.45 5.10 -0.61
C TRP A 91 11.75 4.08 0.28
N MET A 92 11.93 2.80 -0.05
CA MET A 92 11.34 1.68 0.66
C MET A 92 12.40 0.64 0.98
N LEU A 93 12.31 0.04 2.17
CA LEU A 93 13.04 -1.16 2.55
C LEU A 93 12.05 -2.20 3.04
N SER A 94 12.27 -3.46 2.72
CA SER A 94 11.48 -4.57 3.25
C SER A 94 12.34 -5.77 3.58
N GLY A 95 11.82 -6.60 4.47
CA GLY A 95 12.38 -7.92 4.72
C GLY A 95 11.46 -8.74 5.58
N GLY A 96 11.66 -10.05 5.60
CA GLY A 96 10.80 -10.92 6.37
C GLY A 96 11.04 -12.40 6.12
N TYR A 97 10.09 -13.18 6.63
CA TYR A 97 10.10 -14.63 6.51
C TYR A 97 8.80 -15.16 5.91
N ARG A 98 8.91 -16.16 5.05
CA ARG A 98 7.82 -16.91 4.44
C ARG A 98 7.96 -18.38 4.83
N TRP A 99 6.92 -18.90 5.45
CA TRP A 99 6.80 -20.32 5.76
C TRP A 99 6.22 -21.09 4.57
N ALA A 100 6.41 -22.41 4.55
CA ALA A 100 5.92 -23.28 3.48
C ALA A 100 4.38 -23.36 3.40
N ASP A 101 3.67 -23.03 4.48
CA ASP A 101 2.21 -23.01 4.54
C ASP A 101 1.61 -21.71 3.99
N ASN A 102 2.34 -20.88 3.22
CA ASN A 102 1.91 -19.55 2.78
C ASN A 102 1.71 -18.51 3.89
N ARG A 103 2.13 -18.81 5.12
CA ARG A 103 2.25 -17.80 6.18
C ARG A 103 3.44 -16.90 5.89
N SER A 104 3.36 -15.64 6.29
CA SER A 104 4.48 -14.70 6.19
C SER A 104 4.46 -13.63 7.26
N LEU A 105 5.64 -13.17 7.66
CA LEU A 105 5.85 -12.01 8.52
C LEU A 105 6.83 -11.08 7.81
N ALA A 106 6.47 -9.81 7.66
CA ALA A 106 7.26 -8.83 6.94
C ALA A 106 7.35 -7.53 7.70
N LEU A 107 8.53 -6.92 7.70
CA LEU A 107 8.74 -5.53 8.05
C LEU A 107 8.88 -4.72 6.75
N GLN A 108 8.26 -3.55 6.70
CA GLN A 108 8.46 -2.59 5.61
C GLN A 108 8.64 -1.18 6.18
N VAL A 109 9.64 -0.47 5.68
CA VAL A 109 9.83 0.97 5.94
C VAL A 109 9.53 1.72 4.66
N VAL A 110 8.72 2.76 4.76
CA VAL A 110 8.45 3.72 3.68
C VAL A 110 8.73 5.11 4.21
N ARG A 111 9.68 5.82 3.62
CA ARG A 111 10.03 7.17 4.03
C ARG A 111 10.00 8.10 2.84
N ASP A 112 9.25 9.20 2.98
CA ASP A 112 9.27 10.27 1.99
C ASP A 112 10.71 10.77 1.87
N ASN A 113 11.16 10.97 0.64
CA ASN A 113 12.53 11.43 0.37
C ASN A 113 12.54 12.62 -0.58
N ARG A 114 11.44 13.38 -0.58
CA ARG A 114 11.24 14.52 -1.44
C ARG A 114 10.60 15.68 -0.69
N GLN A 115 9.27 15.72 -0.58
CA GLN A 115 8.59 16.91 -0.06
C GLN A 115 8.55 16.95 1.47
N ASN A 116 8.54 15.79 2.13
CA ASN A 116 8.36 15.70 3.58
C ASN A 116 9.30 14.65 4.18
N PRO A 117 10.64 14.83 4.13
CA PRO A 117 11.60 13.78 4.51
C PRO A 117 11.57 13.36 5.99
N ASP A 118 10.80 14.06 6.82
CA ASP A 118 10.44 13.70 8.18
C ASP A 118 9.36 12.58 8.26
N GLN A 119 8.56 12.40 7.22
CA GLN A 119 7.44 11.46 7.18
C GLN A 119 7.91 10.03 6.90
N GLN A 120 7.61 9.13 7.83
CA GLN A 120 7.98 7.73 7.77
C GLN A 120 6.87 6.82 8.31
N HIS A 121 6.64 5.73 7.59
CA HIS A 121 5.82 4.61 8.00
C HIS A 121 6.68 3.35 8.18
N VAL A 122 6.41 2.60 9.24
CA VAL A 122 6.96 1.26 9.47
C VAL A 122 5.80 0.31 9.64
N HIS A 123 5.73 -0.70 8.79
CA HIS A 123 4.70 -1.73 8.79
C HIS A 123 5.27 -3.03 9.34
N LEU A 124 4.50 -3.70 10.19
CA LEU A 124 4.68 -5.09 10.54
C LEU A 124 3.47 -5.87 10.04
N VAL A 125 3.67 -6.60 8.94
CA VAL A 125 2.60 -7.32 8.24
C VAL A 125 2.72 -8.80 8.53
N TRP A 126 1.69 -9.36 9.15
CA TRP A 126 1.52 -10.79 9.33
C TRP A 126 0.38 -11.30 8.44
N ARG A 127 0.63 -12.40 7.74
CA ARG A 127 -0.35 -13.11 6.92
C ARG A 127 -0.35 -14.57 7.29
N THR A 128 -1.53 -15.15 7.46
CA THR A 128 -1.68 -16.58 7.72
C THR A 128 -2.82 -17.15 6.91
N PRO A 129 -2.66 -18.33 6.28
CA PRO A 129 -3.81 -19.08 5.81
C PRO A 129 -4.69 -19.50 7.00
N LEU A 130 -5.96 -19.74 6.72
CA LEU A 130 -6.93 -20.35 7.63
C LEU A 130 -7.60 -21.54 6.91
N ALA A 131 -8.56 -22.18 7.57
CA ALA A 131 -9.33 -23.27 6.97
C ALA A 131 -10.06 -22.81 5.68
N ASN A 132 -10.40 -23.75 4.79
CA ASN A 132 -11.22 -23.52 3.59
C ASN A 132 -10.62 -22.52 2.57
N GLY A 133 -9.31 -22.30 2.60
CA GLY A 133 -8.64 -21.35 1.71
C GLY A 133 -8.81 -19.88 2.11
N ASP A 134 -9.35 -19.63 3.31
CA ASP A 134 -9.43 -18.30 3.89
C ASP A 134 -8.03 -17.78 4.26
N ARG A 135 -7.91 -16.46 4.40
CA ARG A 135 -6.66 -15.81 4.82
C ARG A 135 -6.92 -14.62 5.73
N LEU A 136 -6.14 -14.54 6.81
CA LEU A 136 -6.06 -13.37 7.68
C LEU A 136 -4.82 -12.57 7.35
N THR A 137 -4.97 -11.24 7.25
CA THR A 137 -3.87 -10.29 7.18
C THR A 137 -4.01 -9.27 8.30
N VAL A 138 -2.93 -9.08 9.06
CA VAL A 138 -2.82 -8.04 10.09
C VAL A 138 -1.61 -7.17 9.73
N ASP A 139 -1.79 -5.87 9.75
CA ASP A 139 -0.72 -4.88 9.52
C ASP A 139 -0.75 -3.84 10.65
N LEU A 140 0.32 -3.83 11.44
CA LEU A 140 0.57 -2.80 12.44
C LEU A 140 1.43 -1.71 11.82
N LEU A 141 0.92 -0.48 11.84
CA LEU A 141 1.61 0.69 11.33
C LEU A 141 2.18 1.50 12.50
N ALA A 142 3.47 1.78 12.48
CA ALA A 142 4.07 2.85 13.25
C ALA A 142 4.37 4.04 12.32
N LYS A 143 3.77 5.19 12.61
CA LYS A 143 3.87 6.43 11.83
C LYS A 143 4.63 7.49 12.63
N SER A 144 5.58 8.15 11.98
CA SER A 144 6.29 9.31 12.53
C SER A 144 6.47 10.41 11.50
N GLY A 145 6.48 11.67 11.93
CA GLY A 145 6.70 12.84 11.08
C GLY A 145 6.07 14.10 11.67
N LEU A 146 6.06 15.18 10.90
CA LEU A 146 5.49 16.47 11.27
C LEU A 146 4.05 16.59 10.75
N VAL A 147 3.16 17.07 11.61
CA VAL A 147 1.80 17.50 11.24
C VAL A 147 1.57 18.90 11.80
N GLY A 148 1.49 19.89 10.91
CA GLY A 148 1.36 21.29 11.32
C GLY A 148 2.55 21.80 12.14
N GLY A 149 3.76 21.32 11.84
CA GLY A 149 5.00 21.69 12.57
C GLY A 149 5.23 20.93 13.88
N THR A 150 4.28 20.11 14.31
CA THR A 150 4.40 19.28 15.52
C THR A 150 4.77 17.86 15.17
N GLU A 151 5.79 17.32 15.83
CA GLU A 151 6.18 15.92 15.68
C GLU A 151 5.10 14.98 16.23
N ILE A 152 4.83 13.90 15.50
CA ILE A 152 3.90 12.85 15.89
C ILE A 152 4.59 11.49 15.89
N HIS A 153 4.16 10.64 16.81
CA HIS A 153 4.35 9.19 16.78
C HIS A 153 3.00 8.53 17.00
N ARG A 154 2.53 7.72 16.06
CA ARG A 154 1.19 7.13 16.10
C ARG A 154 1.21 5.68 15.65
N ILE A 155 0.27 4.91 16.19
CA ILE A 155 0.07 3.51 15.82
C ILE A 155 -1.26 3.36 15.09
N GLY A 156 -1.21 2.79 13.89
CA GLY A 156 -2.36 2.36 13.10
C GLY A 156 -2.48 0.84 13.07
N LEU A 157 -3.65 0.36 12.66
CA LEU A 157 -3.92 -1.07 12.53
C LEU A 157 -4.80 -1.31 11.32
N THR A 158 -4.41 -2.28 10.50
CA THR A 158 -5.26 -2.84 9.45
C THR A 158 -5.48 -4.32 9.69
N VAL A 159 -6.74 -4.76 9.64
CA VAL A 159 -7.13 -6.17 9.68
C VAL A 159 -7.94 -6.48 8.43
N GLY A 160 -7.53 -7.51 7.70
CA GLY A 160 -8.20 -8.00 6.51
C GLY A 160 -8.51 -9.48 6.63
N TYR A 161 -9.72 -9.86 6.22
CA TYR A 161 -10.15 -11.25 6.09
C TYR A 161 -10.55 -11.50 4.64
N ASP A 162 -9.90 -12.48 4.01
CA ASP A 162 -10.18 -12.92 2.66
C ASP A 162 -10.83 -14.30 2.71
N TRP A 163 -12.04 -14.44 2.18
CA TRP A 163 -12.59 -15.72 1.72
C TRP A 163 -12.12 -15.98 0.29
N PRO A 164 -12.34 -17.17 -0.30
CA PRO A 164 -11.94 -17.43 -1.68
C PRO A 164 -12.50 -16.40 -2.69
N ARG A 165 -13.77 -16.02 -2.57
CA ARG A 165 -14.45 -15.12 -3.52
C ARG A 165 -14.72 -13.70 -3.03
N THR A 166 -14.56 -13.43 -1.75
CA THR A 166 -14.89 -12.12 -1.16
C THR A 166 -13.84 -11.71 -0.15
N PHE A 167 -13.82 -10.42 0.20
CA PHE A 167 -12.95 -9.94 1.27
C PHE A 167 -13.57 -8.77 2.01
N VAL A 168 -13.14 -8.59 3.26
CA VAL A 168 -13.36 -7.39 4.05
C VAL A 168 -12.05 -6.91 4.65
N ARG A 169 -11.93 -5.60 4.86
CA ARG A 169 -10.80 -4.97 5.51
C ARG A 169 -11.24 -3.75 6.30
N VAL A 170 -10.70 -3.62 7.50
CA VAL A 170 -10.85 -2.46 8.38
C VAL A 170 -9.46 -1.90 8.64
N ALA A 171 -9.30 -0.59 8.49
CA ALA A 171 -8.05 0.10 8.76
C ALA A 171 -8.31 1.34 9.62
N TRP A 172 -7.57 1.47 10.72
CA TRP A 172 -7.46 2.68 11.51
C TRP A 172 -6.12 3.35 11.19
N ASP A 173 -6.18 4.55 10.63
CA ASP A 173 -5.02 5.38 10.31
C ASP A 173 -5.10 6.73 11.04
N PRO A 174 -4.39 6.91 12.17
CA PRO A 174 -4.32 8.18 12.86
C PRO A 174 -3.50 9.18 12.03
N LYS A 175 -3.94 10.44 11.97
CA LYS A 175 -3.30 11.49 11.17
C LYS A 175 -3.12 11.06 9.71
N VAL A 176 -4.24 10.72 9.06
CA VAL A 176 -4.29 10.17 7.70
C VAL A 176 -3.55 11.08 6.73
N ASN A 177 -2.64 10.51 5.93
CA ASN A 177 -1.75 11.26 5.02
C ASN A 177 -1.06 12.47 5.68
N PHE A 178 -0.66 12.35 6.96
CA PHE A 178 -0.04 13.42 7.75
C PHE A 178 -0.90 14.69 7.88
N THR A 179 -2.22 14.52 7.88
CA THR A 179 -3.18 15.59 8.18
C THR A 179 -3.60 15.57 9.65
N PRO A 180 -4.26 16.62 10.18
CA PRO A 180 -4.82 16.59 11.53
C PRO A 180 -5.94 15.56 11.76
N GLN A 181 -6.50 14.97 10.70
CA GLN A 181 -7.65 14.07 10.76
C GLN A 181 -7.21 12.62 10.98
N ASP A 182 -7.99 11.88 11.76
CA ASP A 182 -7.85 10.43 11.84
C ASP A 182 -8.88 9.76 10.92
N MET A 183 -8.60 8.54 10.47
CA MET A 183 -9.49 7.83 9.57
C MET A 183 -9.71 6.37 9.93
N LEU A 184 -10.97 5.97 10.02
CA LEU A 184 -11.41 4.58 9.93
C LEU A 184 -11.84 4.30 8.49
N ARG A 185 -11.19 3.33 7.84
CA ARG A 185 -11.52 2.88 6.49
C ARG A 185 -12.10 1.48 6.52
N LEU A 186 -13.28 1.33 5.92
CA LEU A 186 -13.88 0.03 5.59
C LEU A 186 -13.70 -0.25 4.10
N SER A 187 -13.40 -1.50 3.76
CA SER A 187 -13.28 -1.94 2.38
C SER A 187 -13.84 -3.36 2.26
N ALA A 188 -14.59 -3.61 1.20
CA ALA A 188 -15.12 -4.93 0.87
C ALA A 188 -15.12 -5.11 -0.65
N GLY A 189 -15.11 -6.35 -1.11
CA GLY A 189 -15.17 -6.65 -2.53
C GLY A 189 -15.40 -8.12 -2.86
N VAL A 190 -15.62 -8.36 -4.15
CA VAL A 190 -15.89 -9.68 -4.74
C VAL A 190 -14.84 -9.95 -5.83
N ARG A 191 -14.40 -11.20 -5.93
CA ARG A 191 -13.55 -11.74 -6.99
C ARG A 191 -14.42 -12.53 -7.95
N PHE A 192 -14.26 -12.30 -9.24
CA PHE A 192 -15.02 -12.91 -10.32
C PHE A 192 -14.09 -13.31 -11.47
#